data_AF-F7K0W2-F1
#
_entry.id   AF-F7K0W2-F1
#
_cell.length_a   1.000
_cell.length_b   1.000
_cell.length_c   1.000
_cell.angle_alpha   90.00
_cell.angle_beta   90.00
_cell.angle_gamma   90.00
#
_symmetry.space_group_name_H-M   'P 1'
#
loop_
_entity.id
_entity.type
_entity.pdbx_description
1 polymer ?
#
loop_
_entity_poly.entity_id
_entity_poly.type
_entity_poly.pdbx_seq_one_letter_code
_entity_poly.pdbx_strand_id
1 'polypeptide(L)'
;MRKRNYTVTIRMNKAEYDLLQNKVKESGQTQQAVVIHAIAGLKIASAEEVEELKKLNLMLAEMLSQLRGVATNINQIARKMNAGGFIPREDILHYLNQNIRNYRKESEKIWQSIRQLISGQILMEQ
;
A
#
# COMPACT_ATOMS: atom_id res chain seq x y z
N MET A 1 31.29 -29.83 -45.89
CA MET A 1 31.69 -29.68 -44.47
C MET A 1 30.59 -30.26 -43.57
N ARG A 2 30.91 -31.12 -42.58
CA ARG A 2 29.88 -31.69 -41.68
C ARG A 2 29.29 -30.61 -40.77
N LYS A 3 27.97 -30.68 -40.49
CA LYS A 3 27.24 -29.69 -39.67
C LYS A 3 27.42 -29.87 -38.15
N ARG A 4 27.82 -31.05 -37.67
CA ARG A 4 28.01 -31.37 -36.24
C ARG A 4 29.31 -32.13 -36.06
N ASN A 5 30.32 -31.48 -35.47
CA ASN A 5 31.70 -31.98 -35.41
C ASN A 5 32.14 -32.38 -33.98
N TYR A 6 31.31 -32.16 -32.97
CA TYR A 6 31.59 -32.46 -31.58
C TYR A 6 30.71 -33.60 -31.07
N THR A 7 31.27 -34.49 -30.26
CA THR A 7 30.58 -35.62 -29.63
C THR A 7 30.56 -35.44 -28.12
N VAL A 8 29.41 -35.63 -27.50
CA VAL A 8 29.22 -35.62 -26.04
C VAL A 8 28.67 -36.98 -25.62
N THR A 9 29.30 -37.61 -24.64
CA THR A 9 28.86 -38.89 -24.08
C THR A 9 28.24 -38.66 -22.70
N ILE A 10 27.00 -39.07 -22.52
CA ILE A 10 26.26 -38.92 -21.25
C ILE A 10 26.03 -40.32 -20.68
N ARG A 11 26.38 -40.53 -19.41
CA ARG A 11 26.05 -41.75 -18.67
C ARG A 11 24.75 -41.52 -17.90
N MET A 12 23.84 -42.47 -17.99
CA MET A 12 22.51 -42.41 -17.37
C MET A 12 22.28 -43.66 -16.53
N ASN A 13 21.53 -43.52 -15.43
CA ASN A 13 20.96 -44.67 -14.75
C ASN A 13 19.75 -45.21 -15.55
N LYS A 14 19.21 -46.36 -15.13
CA LYS A 14 18.10 -47.02 -15.85
C LYS A 14 16.85 -46.15 -15.94
N ALA A 15 16.48 -45.47 -14.85
CA ALA A 15 15.29 -44.63 -14.81
C ALA A 15 15.40 -43.38 -15.72
N GLU A 16 16.57 -42.73 -15.72
CA GLU A 16 16.89 -41.62 -16.61
C GLU A 16 16.85 -42.03 -18.08
N TYR A 17 17.40 -43.21 -18.38
CA TYR A 17 17.38 -43.76 -19.74
C TYR A 17 15.96 -44.09 -20.20
N ASP A 18 15.15 -44.73 -19.36
CA ASP A 18 13.76 -45.07 -19.68
C ASP A 18 12.93 -43.79 -19.92
N LEU A 19 13.16 -42.74 -19.12
CA LEU A 19 12.51 -41.44 -19.31
C LEU A 19 12.91 -40.77 -20.63
N LEU A 20 14.18 -40.84 -21.02
CA LEU A 20 14.64 -40.37 -22.32
C LEU A 20 13.98 -41.17 -23.46
N GLN A 21 13.94 -42.50 -23.37
CA GLN A 21 13.30 -43.34 -24.39
C GLN A 21 11.83 -43.02 -24.56
N ASN A 22 11.11 -42.78 -23.46
CA ASN A 22 9.69 -42.42 -23.52
C ASN A 22 9.50 -41.07 -24.22
N LYS A 23 10.28 -40.05 -23.87
CA LYS A 23 10.23 -38.73 -24.55
C LYS A 23 10.60 -38.79 -26.03
N VAL A 24 11.50 -39.69 -26.41
CA VAL A 24 11.88 -39.94 -27.81
C VAL A 24 10.71 -40.58 -28.58
N LYS A 25 10.05 -41.58 -27.98
CA LYS A 25 8.85 -42.20 -28.56
C LYS A 25 7.69 -41.21 -28.70
N GLU A 26 7.45 -40.40 -27.69
CA GLU A 26 6.38 -39.38 -27.68
C GLU A 26 6.62 -38.27 -28.69
N SER A 27 7.87 -37.81 -28.85
CA SER A 27 8.20 -36.71 -29.77
C SER A 27 8.34 -37.15 -31.23
N GLY A 28 8.53 -38.44 -31.50
CA GLY A 28 8.82 -38.97 -32.84
C GLY A 28 10.17 -38.49 -33.41
N GLN A 29 11.01 -37.85 -32.60
CA GLN A 29 12.31 -37.32 -33.01
C GLN A 29 13.45 -38.27 -32.65
N THR A 30 14.64 -38.04 -33.20
CA THR A 30 15.84 -38.81 -32.81
C THR A 30 16.31 -38.41 -31.41
N GLN A 31 16.94 -39.35 -30.67
CA GLN A 31 17.55 -39.05 -29.36
C GLN A 31 18.45 -37.81 -29.39
N GLN A 32 19.24 -37.65 -30.46
CA GLN A 32 20.11 -36.49 -30.62
C GLN A 32 19.32 -35.17 -30.74
N ALA A 33 18.19 -35.17 -31.45
CA ALA A 33 17.33 -34.00 -31.56
C ALA A 33 16.67 -33.65 -30.22
N VAL A 34 16.14 -34.65 -29.51
CA VAL A 34 15.51 -34.46 -28.19
C VAL A 34 16.50 -33.86 -27.19
N VAL A 35 17.72 -34.41 -27.12
CA VAL A 35 18.76 -33.92 -26.20
C VAL A 35 19.21 -32.51 -26.56
N ILE A 36 19.43 -32.21 -27.84
CA ILE A 36 19.84 -30.86 -28.28
C ILE A 36 18.73 -29.83 -28.01
N HIS A 37 17.47 -30.16 -28.28
CA HIS A 37 16.34 -29.26 -27.98
C HIS A 37 16.18 -29.04 -26.49
N ALA A 38 16.34 -30.10 -25.67
CA ALA A 38 16.28 -29.98 -24.21
C ALA A 38 17.38 -29.05 -23.68
N ILE A 39 18.61 -29.17 -24.18
CA ILE A 39 19.73 -28.29 -23.80
C ILE A 39 19.51 -26.87 -24.32
N ALA A 40 19.05 -26.70 -25.57
CA ALA A 40 18.81 -25.38 -26.14
C ALA A 40 17.67 -24.62 -25.45
N GLY A 41 16.68 -25.33 -24.92
CA GLY A 41 15.58 -24.75 -24.13
C GLY A 41 15.89 -24.61 -22.64
N LEU A 42 17.04 -25.09 -22.17
CA LEU A 42 17.40 -25.08 -20.76
C LEU A 42 17.85 -23.67 -20.35
N LYS A 43 16.96 -22.90 -19.73
CA LYS A 43 17.33 -21.68 -19.01
C LYS A 43 17.97 -22.09 -17.69
N ILE A 44 19.31 -22.21 -17.68
CA ILE A 44 20.06 -22.30 -16.44
C ILE A 44 20.09 -20.89 -15.86
N ALA A 45 19.34 -20.67 -14.77
CA ALA A 45 19.44 -19.42 -14.04
C ALA A 45 20.90 -19.23 -13.61
N SER A 46 21.53 -18.16 -14.07
CA SER A 46 22.93 -17.90 -13.75
C SER A 46 23.08 -17.67 -12.25
N ALA A 47 24.25 -17.96 -11.68
CA ALA A 47 24.52 -17.65 -10.28
C ALA A 47 24.32 -16.16 -9.97
N GLU A 48 24.55 -15.30 -10.97
CA GLU A 48 24.32 -13.85 -10.94
C GLU A 48 22.81 -13.52 -10.89
N GLU A 49 22.00 -14.16 -11.74
CA GLU A 49 20.54 -13.96 -11.77
C GLU A 49 19.88 -14.40 -10.45
N VAL A 50 20.36 -15.49 -9.86
CA VAL A 50 19.86 -15.97 -8.56
C VAL A 50 20.22 -14.99 -7.44
N GLU A 51 21.42 -14.38 -7.49
CA GLU A 51 21.85 -13.41 -6.48
C GLU A 51 21.09 -12.07 -6.61
N GLU A 52 20.81 -11.63 -7.85
CA GLU A 52 19.93 -10.49 -8.10
C GLU A 52 18.51 -10.74 -7.58
N LEU A 53 17.96 -11.94 -7.78
CA LEU A 53 16.65 -12.31 -7.24
C LEU A 53 16.62 -12.28 -5.71
N LYS A 54 17.69 -12.74 -5.04
CA LYS A 54 17.79 -12.63 -3.57
C LYS A 54 17.82 -11.17 -3.12
N LYS A 55 18.58 -10.32 -3.82
CA LYS A 55 18.66 -8.89 -3.51
C LYS A 55 17.30 -8.21 -3.67
N LEU A 56 16.58 -8.49 -4.76
CA LEU A 56 15.23 -7.99 -5.00
C LEU A 56 14.25 -8.46 -3.92
N ASN A 57 14.34 -9.72 -3.51
CA ASN A 57 13.49 -10.26 -2.45
C ASN A 57 13.75 -9.58 -1.10
N LEU A 58 15.01 -9.27 -0.77
CA LEU A 58 15.36 -8.53 0.44
C LEU A 58 14.79 -7.10 0.42
N MET A 59 14.92 -6.40 -0.72
CA MET A 59 14.32 -5.07 -0.90
C MET A 59 12.79 -5.11 -0.77
N LEU A 60 12.14 -6.15 -1.30
CA LEU A 60 10.70 -6.34 -1.18
C LEU A 60 10.27 -6.58 0.28
N ALA A 61 11.03 -7.38 1.03
CA ALA A 61 10.77 -7.62 2.44
C ALA A 61 10.89 -6.32 3.26
N GLU A 62 11.86 -5.47 2.96
CA GLU A 62 12.03 -4.17 3.61
C GLU A 62 10.86 -3.22 3.30
N MET A 63 10.45 -3.12 2.03
CA MET A 63 9.29 -2.33 1.62
C MET A 63 8.00 -2.79 2.31
N LEU A 64 7.79 -4.11 2.43
CA LEU A 64 6.63 -4.66 3.15
C LEU A 64 6.65 -4.32 4.64
N SER A 65 7.82 -4.31 5.26
CA SER A 65 7.98 -3.90 6.66
C SER A 65 7.58 -2.44 6.86
N GLN A 66 8.06 -1.54 5.99
CA GLN A 66 7.70 -0.13 6.01
C GLN A 66 6.20 0.08 5.79
N LEU A 67 5.60 -0.63 4.83
CA LEU A 67 4.17 -0.56 4.54
C LEU A 67 3.32 -0.96 5.75
N ARG A 68 3.72 -2.00 6.49
CA ARG A 68 3.04 -2.39 7.74
C ARG A 68 3.17 -1.32 8.82
N GLY A 69 4.33 -0.66 8.91
CA GLY A 69 4.54 0.48 9.81
C GLY A 69 3.57 1.63 9.50
N VAL A 70 3.46 2.01 8.22
CA VAL A 70 2.52 3.03 7.74
C VAL A 70 1.07 2.64 8.04
N ALA A 71 0.68 1.40 7.71
CA ALA A 71 -0.67 0.91 7.97
C ALA A 71 -1.01 0.90 9.47
N THR A 72 -0.04 0.58 10.33
CA THR A 72 -0.21 0.65 11.79
C THR A 72 -0.43 2.08 12.26
N ASN A 73 0.34 3.04 11.74
CA ASN A 73 0.16 4.46 12.05
C ASN A 73 -1.22 4.97 11.61
N ILE A 74 -1.67 4.60 10.40
CA ILE A 74 -3.02 4.94 9.90
C ILE A 74 -4.09 4.36 10.83
N ASN A 75 -3.95 3.11 11.26
CA ASN A 75 -4.88 2.50 12.21
C ASN A 75 -4.89 3.19 13.57
N GLN A 76 -3.73 3.64 14.06
CA GLN A 76 -3.64 4.41 15.29
C GLN A 76 -4.29 5.79 15.13
N ILE A 77 -4.09 6.47 14.01
CA ILE A 77 -4.77 7.73 13.68
C ILE A 77 -6.27 7.52 13.62
N ALA A 78 -6.76 6.53 12.88
CA ALA A 78 -8.18 6.21 12.80
C ALA A 78 -8.78 5.89 14.18
N ARG A 79 -8.07 5.11 15.02
CA ARG A 79 -8.49 4.84 16.40
C ARG A 79 -8.51 6.11 17.24
N LYS A 80 -7.52 6.99 17.15
CA LYS A 80 -7.50 8.28 17.85
C LYS A 80 -8.58 9.23 17.35
N MET A 81 -8.86 9.27 16.06
CA MET A 81 -9.96 10.06 15.50
C MET A 81 -11.31 9.54 16.00
N ASN A 82 -11.48 8.21 16.04
CA ASN A 82 -12.69 7.58 16.55
C ASN A 82 -12.82 7.70 18.09
N ALA A 83 -11.71 7.68 18.83
CA ALA A 83 -11.69 7.74 20.30
C ALA A 83 -11.67 9.18 20.86
N GLY A 84 -11.10 10.13 20.13
CA GLY A 84 -10.93 11.53 20.52
C GLY A 84 -11.90 12.52 19.86
N GLY A 85 -12.80 12.05 19.00
CA GLY A 85 -13.94 12.80 18.47
C GLY A 85 -13.66 14.26 18.14
N PHE A 86 -12.92 14.56 17.07
CA PHE A 86 -12.80 15.95 16.59
C PHE A 86 -13.56 16.20 15.29
N ILE A 87 -14.89 16.08 15.40
CA ILE A 87 -15.86 16.92 14.71
C ILE A 87 -16.92 17.23 15.78
N PRO A 88 -17.12 18.49 16.23
CA PRO A 88 -18.29 18.79 17.04
C PRO A 88 -19.51 18.48 16.18
N ARG A 89 -20.33 17.54 16.62
CA ARG A 89 -21.57 17.18 15.93
C ARG A 89 -22.40 18.45 15.71
N GLU A 90 -23.18 18.47 14.62
CA GLU A 90 -23.95 19.63 14.18
C GLU A 90 -24.85 20.22 15.29
N ASP A 91 -25.34 19.37 16.20
CA ASP A 91 -26.11 19.72 17.40
C ASP A 91 -25.31 20.55 18.41
N ILE A 92 -24.03 20.22 18.66
CA ILE A 92 -23.15 20.98 19.55
C ILE A 92 -22.88 22.37 18.96
N LEU A 93 -22.65 22.44 17.65
CA LEU A 93 -22.49 23.72 16.96
C LEU A 93 -23.77 24.54 16.99
N HIS A 94 -24.94 23.89 16.84
CA HIS A 94 -26.22 24.55 16.91
C HIS A 94 -26.53 25.09 18.31
N TYR A 95 -26.26 24.31 19.36
CA TYR A 95 -26.41 24.72 20.75
C TYR A 95 -25.51 25.91 21.11
N LEU A 96 -24.22 25.87 20.73
CA LEU A 96 -23.30 26.98 20.95
C LEU A 96 -23.77 28.25 20.22
N ASN A 97 -24.27 28.12 18.99
CA ASN A 97 -24.82 29.25 18.23
C ASN A 97 -26.07 29.84 18.88
N GLN A 98 -26.98 29.00 19.41
CA GLN A 98 -28.16 29.50 20.13
C GLN A 98 -27.77 30.28 21.40
N ASN A 99 -26.80 29.79 22.17
CA ASN A 99 -26.33 30.49 23.37
C ASN A 99 -25.70 31.84 23.03
N ILE A 100 -24.85 31.90 22.00
CA ILE A 100 -24.24 33.16 21.55
C ILE A 100 -25.32 34.17 21.12
N ARG A 101 -26.37 33.72 20.42
CA ARG A 101 -27.50 34.57 20.04
C ARG A 101 -28.27 35.11 21.25
N ASN A 102 -28.47 34.28 22.27
CA ASN A 102 -29.18 34.69 23.49
C ASN A 102 -28.36 35.74 24.26
N TYR A 103 -27.07 35.49 24.47
CA TYR A 103 -26.19 36.47 25.12
C TYR A 103 -26.14 37.80 24.36
N ARG A 104 -26.07 37.78 23.02
CA ARG A 104 -26.13 39.01 22.22
C ARG A 104 -27.43 39.80 22.47
N LYS A 105 -28.58 39.13 22.57
CA LYS A 105 -29.86 39.80 22.85
C LYS A 105 -29.90 40.40 24.26
N GLU A 106 -29.33 39.71 25.24
CA GLU A 106 -29.23 40.22 26.60
C GLU A 106 -28.29 41.44 26.67
N SER A 107 -27.13 41.35 26.03
CA SER A 107 -26.19 42.48 25.94
C SER A 107 -26.79 43.69 25.23
N GLU A 108 -27.58 43.48 24.17
CA GLU A 108 -28.26 44.57 23.45
C GLU A 108 -29.27 45.29 24.34
N LYS A 109 -30.03 44.56 25.18
CA LYS A 109 -30.94 45.19 26.15
C LYS A 109 -30.19 46.05 27.15
N ILE A 110 -29.09 45.53 27.70
CA ILE A 110 -28.23 46.27 28.62
C ILE A 110 -27.68 47.53 27.94
N TRP A 111 -27.21 47.41 26.71
CA TRP A 111 -26.71 48.52 25.91
C TRP A 111 -27.77 49.61 25.68
N GLN A 112 -29.00 49.22 25.34
CA GLN A 112 -30.10 50.16 25.17
C GLN A 112 -30.43 50.89 26.47
N SER A 113 -30.48 50.18 27.60
CA SER A 113 -30.70 50.81 28.91
C SER A 113 -29.61 51.81 29.27
N ILE A 114 -28.33 51.48 29.04
CA ILE A 114 -27.21 52.40 29.26
C ILE A 114 -27.36 53.65 28.37
N ARG A 115 -27.71 53.45 27.09
CA ARG A 115 -27.90 54.55 26.15
C ARG A 115 -29.04 55.49 26.56
N GLN A 116 -30.14 54.94 27.05
CA GLN A 116 -31.27 55.72 27.57
C GLN A 116 -30.88 56.50 28.83
N LEU A 117 -30.14 55.90 29.76
CA LEU A 117 -29.66 56.57 30.97
C LEU A 117 -28.74 57.76 30.64
N ILE A 118 -27.77 57.55 29.75
CA ILE A 118 -26.85 58.61 29.31
C ILE A 118 -27.62 59.73 28.61
N SER A 119 -28.54 59.39 27.69
CA SER A 119 -29.32 60.40 26.96
C SER A 119 -30.26 61.17 27.89
N GLY A 120 -30.85 60.51 28.88
CA GLY A 120 -31.68 61.14 29.91
C GLY A 120 -30.89 62.05 30.85
N GLN A 121 -29.65 61.68 31.20
CA GLN A 121 -28.75 62.55 31.97
C GLN A 121 -28.37 63.80 31.19
N ILE A 122 -28.01 63.66 29.90
CA ILE A 122 -27.68 64.79 29.02
C ILE A 122 -28.86 65.77 28.90
N LEU A 123 -30.10 65.27 28.90
CA LEU A 123 -31.30 66.11 28.82
C LEU A 123 -31.63 66.86 30.13
N MET A 124 -31.17 66.37 31.27
CA MET A 124 -31.37 67.02 32.59
C MET A 124 -30.25 68.00 32.96
N GLU A 125 -29.09 67.92 32.29
CA GLU A 125 -27.96 68.83 32.48
C GLU A 125 -28.00 70.07 31.54
N GLN A 126 -28.97 70.15 30.61
CA GLN A 126 -29.25 71.31 29.76
C GLN A 126 -30.32 72.22 30.36
#